data_AF-A0A962P3H2-F1
#
_entry.id   AF-A0A962P3H2-F1
#
_cell.length_a   1.000
_cell.length_b   1.000
_cell.length_c   1.000
_cell.angle_alpha   90.00
_cell.angle_beta   90.00
_cell.angle_gamma   90.00
#
_symmetry.space_group_name_H-M   'P 1'
#
loop_
_entity.id
_entity.type
_entity.pdbx_description
1 polymer ?
#
loop_
_entity_poly.entity_id
_entity_poly.type
_entity_poly.pdbx_seq_one_letter_code
_entity_poly.pdbx_strand_id
1 'polypeptide(L)' 'MIRFRLKELVADKSFEENRRITLEEISRTTGIHRTTLSKISNQKGYNTTTEVLGKLCSYFNVDVGDIAEYVDAES' A
#
# COMPACT_ATOMS: atom_id res chain seq x y z
N MET A 1 -3.20 2.47 -16.36
CA MET A 1 -2.58 3.26 -15.26
C MET A 1 -2.33 2.35 -14.05
N ILE A 2 -1.24 2.52 -13.31
CA ILE A 2 -1.01 1.73 -12.09
C ILE A 2 -1.87 2.28 -10.94
N ARG A 3 -2.70 1.42 -10.37
CA ARG A 3 -3.51 1.67 -9.18
C ARG A 3 -2.88 0.97 -7.99
N PHE A 4 -2.77 1.66 -6.87
CA PHE A 4 -2.33 1.06 -5.62
C PHE A 4 -3.52 0.71 -4.73
N ARG A 5 -3.56 -0.51 -4.21
CA ARG A 5 -4.64 -1.04 -3.35
C ARG A 5 -4.31 -0.94 -1.87
N LEU A 6 -3.53 0.08 -1.48
CA LEU A 6 -3.06 0.27 -0.11
C LEU A 6 -4.19 0.31 0.91
N LYS A 7 -5.32 0.98 0.60
CA LYS A 7 -6.48 1.05 1.51
C LYS A 7 -7.11 -0.32 1.77
N GLU A 8 -7.15 -1.16 0.73
CA GLU A 8 -7.71 -2.51 0.80
C GLU A 8 -6.81 -3.40 1.66
N LEU A 9 -5.50 -3.39 1.42
CA LEU A 9 -4.53 -4.15 2.22
C LEU A 9 -4.50 -3.74 3.69
N VAL A 10 -4.63 -2.44 3.97
CA VAL A 10 -4.73 -1.94 5.36
C VAL A 10 -5.98 -2.47 6.04
N ALA A 11 -7.12 -2.47 5.34
CA ALA A 11 -8.38 -2.95 5.87
C ALA A 11 -8.36 -4.47 6.09
N ASP A 12 -7.82 -5.22 5.14
CA ASP A 12 -7.69 -6.67 5.20
C ASP A 12 -6.82 -7.09 6.40
N LYS A 13 -5.61 -6.52 6.51
CA LYS A 13 -4.73 -6.77 7.66
C LYS A 13 -5.33 -6.32 8.99
N SER A 14 -6.06 -5.20 8.99
CA SER A 14 -6.75 -4.72 10.19
C SER A 14 -7.84 -5.69 10.66
N PHE A 15 -8.49 -6.35 9.71
CA PHE A 15 -9.49 -7.37 9.96
C PHE A 15 -8.85 -8.67 10.46
N GLU A 16 -7.81 -9.15 9.78
CA GLU A 16 -7.05 -10.36 10.17
C GLU A 16 -6.45 -10.26 11.57
N GLU A 17 -5.79 -9.15 11.90
CA GLU A 17 -5.18 -8.95 13.23
C GLU A 17 -6.16 -8.45 14.30
N ASN A 18 -7.44 -8.29 13.96
CA ASN A 18 -8.48 -7.77 14.85
C ASN A 18 -8.09 -6.45 15.55
N ARG A 19 -7.30 -5.62 14.88
CA ARG A 19 -6.75 -4.37 15.41
C ARG A 19 -6.75 -3.29 14.35
N ARG A 20 -6.91 -2.03 14.77
CA ARG A 20 -6.89 -0.89 13.83
C ARG A 20 -5.47 -0.60 13.37
N ILE A 21 -5.15 -0.96 12.12
CA ILE A 21 -3.89 -0.56 11.49
C ILE A 21 -4.01 0.89 11.02
N THR A 22 -3.07 1.74 11.43
CA THR A 22 -3.01 3.15 10.99
C THR A 22 -1.84 3.37 10.03
N LEU A 23 -1.93 4.40 9.18
CA LEU A 23 -0.82 4.81 8.32
C LEU A 23 0.44 5.19 9.12
N GLU A 24 0.27 5.63 10.37
CA GLU A 24 1.39 5.94 11.26
C GLU A 24 2.12 4.67 11.70
N GLU A 25 1.39 3.62 12.06
CA GLU A 25 1.97 2.31 12.40
C GLU A 25 2.74 1.72 11.23
N ILE A 26 2.13 1.76 10.03
CA ILE A 26 2.78 1.29 8.80
C ILE A 26 4.03 2.11 8.54
N SER A 27 3.96 3.44 8.70
CA SER A 27 5.11 4.32 8.54
C SER A 27 6.26 3.96 9.48
N ARG A 28 5.94 3.70 10.77
CA ARG A 28 6.93 3.29 11.78
C ARG A 28 7.52 1.91 11.50
N THR A 29 6.70 0.96 11.05
CA THR A 29 7.13 -0.43 10.83
C THR A 29 7.93 -0.58 9.52
N THR A 30 7.45 0.05 8.45
CA THR A 30 8.08 -0.03 7.12
C THR A 30 9.21 0.97 6.93
N GLY A 31 9.27 2.01 7.76
CA GLY A 31 10.15 3.16 7.57
C GLY A 31 9.75 4.07 6.40
N ILE A 32 8.56 3.89 5.83
CA ILE A 32 8.05 4.76 4.75
C ILE A 32 7.41 5.99 5.36
N HIS A 33 7.66 7.19 4.83
CA HIS A 33 6.99 8.39 5.30
C HIS A 33 5.46 8.32 5.14
N ARG A 34 4.71 8.73 6.17
CA ARG A 34 3.25 8.84 6.14
C ARG A 34 2.74 9.64 4.93
N THR A 35 3.46 10.67 4.51
CA THR A 35 3.12 11.49 3.34
C THR A 35 3.16 10.66 2.05
N THR A 36 4.15 9.78 1.91
CA THR A 36 4.27 8.84 0.79
C THR A 36 3.13 7.82 0.80
N LEU A 37 2.83 7.23 1.95
CA LEU A 37 1.68 6.32 2.09
C LEU A 37 0.36 7.00 1.73
N SER A 38 0.16 8.25 2.17
CA SER A 38 -1.02 9.03 1.82
C SER A 38 -1.13 9.31 0.32
N LYS A 39 0.00 9.61 -0.34
CA LYS A 39 0.05 9.79 -1.80
C LYS A 39 -0.25 8.50 -2.53
N ILE A 40 0.37 7.38 -2.15
CA ILE A 40 0.08 6.05 -2.72
C ILE A 40 -1.41 5.69 -2.55
N SER A 41 -1.99 6.03 -1.40
CA SER A 41 -3.37 5.71 -1.05
C SER A 41 -4.43 6.59 -1.74
N ASN A 42 -4.08 7.84 -2.09
CA ASN A 42 -5.03 8.82 -2.66
C ASN A 42 -4.75 9.22 -4.10
N GLN A 43 -3.51 9.12 -4.59
CA GLN A 43 -3.16 9.38 -5.98
C GLN A 43 -3.07 8.07 -6.79
N LYS A 44 -3.84 8.02 -7.86
CA LYS A 44 -3.68 7.03 -8.92
C LYS A 44 -2.41 7.36 -9.72
N GLY A 45 -1.58 6.36 -10.04
CA GLY A 45 -0.34 6.57 -10.80
C GLY A 45 0.79 7.26 -10.03
N TYR A 46 0.83 7.16 -8.70
CA TYR A 46 1.96 7.68 -7.94
C TYR A 46 3.25 6.91 -8.28
N ASN A 47 4.32 7.64 -8.64
CA ASN A 47 5.63 7.03 -8.83
C ASN A 47 6.25 6.69 -7.47
N THR A 48 6.17 5.41 -7.11
CA THR A 48 6.90 4.85 -5.97
C THR A 48 8.18 4.16 -6.44
N THR A 49 9.12 3.95 -5.53
CA THR A 49 10.33 3.15 -5.80
C THR A 49 10.10 1.68 -5.47
N THR A 50 10.88 0.80 -6.08
CA THR A 50 10.89 -0.65 -5.79
C THR A 50 11.21 -0.94 -4.33
N GLU A 51 12.01 -0.12 -3.66
CA GLU A 51 12.31 -0.26 -2.23
C GLU A 51 11.05 -0.08 -1.37
N VAL A 52 10.27 0.99 -1.62
CA VAL A 52 9.01 1.24 -0.91
C VAL A 52 8.03 0.11 -1.17
N LEU A 53 7.98 -0.38 -2.41
CA LEU A 53 7.08 -1.45 -2.79
C LEU A 53 7.47 -2.78 -2.10
N GLY A 54 8.76 -3.13 -2.07
CA GLY A 54 9.25 -4.31 -1.34
C GLY A 54 9.02 -4.25 0.16
N LYS A 55 9.18 -3.07 0.78
CA LYS A 55 8.86 -2.85 2.20
C LYS A 55 7.37 -3.07 2.49
N LEU A 56 6.48 -2.62 1.59
CA LEU A 56 5.05 -2.88 1.72
C LEU A 56 4.72 -4.35 1.50
N CYS A 57 5.26 -5.00 0.46
CA CYS A 57 5.11 -6.44 0.22
C CYS A 57 5.53 -7.25 1.45
N SER A 58 6.70 -6.93 2.03
CA SER A 58 7.19 -7.59 3.24
C SER A 58 6.32 -7.32 4.46
N TYR A 59 5.78 -6.11 4.62
CA TYR A 59 4.93 -5.77 5.76
C TYR A 59 3.56 -6.43 5.68
N PHE A 60 2.94 -6.42 4.51
CA PHE A 60 1.62 -7.03 4.28
C PHE A 60 1.72 -8.54 3.99
N ASN A 61 2.91 -9.06 3.74
CA ASN A 61 3.17 -10.44 3.35
C ASN A 61 2.36 -10.85 2.10
N VAL A 62 2.33 -9.95 1.11
CA VAL A 62 1.62 -10.12 -0.17
C VAL A 62 2.56 -9.90 -1.35
N ASP A 63 2.13 -10.32 -2.54
CA ASP A 63 2.89 -10.10 -3.75
C ASP A 63 2.79 -8.63 -4.23
N VAL A 64 3.70 -8.21 -5.12
CA VAL A 64 3.62 -6.90 -5.77
C VAL A 64 2.28 -6.70 -6.49
N GLY A 65 1.71 -7.76 -7.09
CA GLY A 65 0.43 -7.70 -7.79
C GLY A 65 -0.76 -7.31 -6.89
N ASP A 66 -0.73 -7.69 -5.61
CA ASP A 66 -1.76 -7.33 -4.64
C ASP A 66 -1.70 -5.84 -4.26
N ILE A 67 -0.49 -5.27 -4.27
CA ILE A 67 -0.27 -3.85 -3.91
C ILE A 67 -0.50 -2.94 -5.10
N ALA A 68 0.04 -3.30 -6.26
CA ALA A 68 0.06 -2.50 -7.47
C ALA A 68 -0.55 -3.28 -8.62
N GLU A 69 -1.69 -2.80 -9.09
CA GLU A 69 -2.44 -3.40 -10.18
C GLU A 69 -2.42 -2.46 -11.39
N TYR A 70 -2.16 -3.01 -12.57
CA TYR A 70 -2.39 -2.27 -13.80
C TYR A 70 -3.89 -2.24 -14.11
N VAL A 71 -4.48 -1.05 -14.05
CA VAL A 71 -5.88 -0.83 -14.42
C VAL A 71 -5.90 -0.15 -15.78
N ASP A 72 -6.46 -0.81 -16.78
CA ASP A 72 -6.69 -0.19 -18.07
C ASP A 72 -7.79 0.88 -17.96
N ALA A 73 -7.61 2.02 -18.62
CA ALA A 73 -8.56 3.14 -18.51
C ALA A 73 -9.79 2.95 -19.43
N GLU A 74 -9.85 1.83 -20.16
CA GLU A 74 -10.90 1.50 -21.11
C GLU A 74 -11.64 0.23 -20.65
N SER A 75 -12.64 0.39 -19.78
CA SER A 75 -13.77 -0.55 -19.61
C SER A 75 -15.00 0.17 -19.12
#